data_AF-A0A956M3V4-F1
#
_entry.id   AF-A0A956M3V4-F1
#
_cell.length_a   1.000
_cell.length_b   1.000
_cell.length_c   1.000
_cell.angle_alpha   90.00
_cell.angle_beta   90.00
_cell.angle_gamma   90.00
#
_symmetry.space_group_name_H-M   'P 1'
#
loop_
_entity.id
_entity.type
_entity.pdbx_description
1 polymer ?
#
loop_
_entity_poly.entity_id
_entity_poly.type
_entity_poly.pdbx_seq_one_letter_code
_entity_poly.pdbx_strand_id
1 'polypeptide(L)'
;MSKNLRGIGQWALGYDGARQELWNLIDYKFGSGQIPAPATPLSFRVLQNNETSVKIEFEAADRATGYFVYLSPDGLIFPDSVYQPGISGLIENLQTDSLYYFRVRGVNATGLSAPTEVLAAVPKAETQKMLIVNGFDRTAGTNNTFNYIRQHAQAIHAAGQGFSSASNEAIYRGHLSLRDFWIVDWILGDESTADDTFNTTEQDSVKMFLDSGGRLFVSGAEIGWDLYEKGS
;
A
#
# COMPACT_ATOMS: atom_id res chain seq x y z
N MET A 1 -30.74 3.69 -1.75
CA MET A 1 -31.99 3.48 -0.97
C MET A 1 -31.65 2.59 0.23
N SER A 2 -31.98 3.01 1.46
CA SER A 2 -31.88 2.15 2.64
C SER A 2 -33.03 1.15 2.66
N LYS A 3 -32.75 -0.13 2.89
CA LYS A 3 -33.77 -1.21 2.83
C LYS A 3 -34.62 -1.35 4.10
N ASN A 4 -34.61 -0.35 4.99
CA ASN A 4 -35.33 -0.34 6.28
C ASN A 4 -35.18 -1.65 7.09
N LEU A 5 -33.97 -2.20 7.10
CA LEU A 5 -33.64 -3.42 7.84
C LEU A 5 -33.70 -3.14 9.35
N ARG A 6 -34.31 -4.05 10.11
CA ARG A 6 -34.48 -3.91 11.57
C ARG A 6 -33.38 -4.57 12.40
N GLY A 7 -32.38 -5.18 11.75
CA GLY A 7 -31.27 -5.83 12.44
C GLY A 7 -30.44 -6.72 11.50
N ILE A 8 -29.47 -7.41 12.09
CA ILE A 8 -28.56 -8.35 11.42
C ILE A 8 -28.51 -9.66 12.23
N GLY A 9 -28.48 -10.80 11.54
CA GLY A 9 -28.12 -12.09 12.13
C GLY A 9 -26.71 -12.46 11.69
N GLN A 10 -25.85 -12.85 12.63
CA GLN A 10 -24.45 -13.21 12.36
C GLN A 10 -24.18 -14.66 12.75
N TRP A 11 -23.48 -15.38 11.87
CA TRP A 11 -22.90 -16.69 12.16
C TRP A 11 -21.51 -16.79 11.50
N ALA A 12 -20.46 -17.23 12.18
CA ALA A 12 -20.36 -17.59 13.61
C ALA A 12 -19.79 -16.42 14.43
N LEU A 13 -20.05 -16.39 15.74
CA LEU A 13 -19.51 -15.36 16.63
C LEU A 13 -18.00 -15.54 16.91
N GLY A 14 -17.46 -16.74 16.72
CA GLY A 14 -16.10 -17.10 17.14
C GLY A 14 -15.02 -17.08 16.06
N TYR A 15 -15.38 -16.87 14.80
CA TYR A 15 -14.41 -16.95 13.68
C TYR A 15 -13.56 -15.71 13.51
N ASP A 16 -13.98 -14.58 14.09
CA ASP A 16 -13.20 -13.34 14.07
C ASP A 16 -12.00 -13.35 15.04
N GLY A 17 -11.92 -14.34 15.93
CA GLY A 17 -10.84 -14.44 16.92
C GLY A 17 -10.78 -13.21 17.82
N ALA A 18 -9.62 -12.52 17.83
CA ALA A 18 -9.41 -11.29 18.59
C ALA A 18 -9.65 -10.00 17.76
N ARG A 19 -10.10 -10.12 16.51
CA ARG A 19 -10.39 -8.97 15.63
C ARG A 19 -11.68 -8.29 16.07
N GLN A 20 -11.61 -6.99 16.31
CA GLN A 20 -12.71 -6.22 16.89
C GLN A 20 -13.38 -5.28 15.86
N GLU A 21 -12.84 -5.19 14.64
CA GLU A 21 -13.28 -4.28 13.60
C GLU A 21 -14.76 -4.52 13.23
N LEU A 22 -15.13 -5.78 12.98
CA LEU A 22 -16.51 -6.14 12.64
C LEU A 22 -17.46 -5.87 13.82
N TRP A 23 -17.08 -6.28 15.03
CA TRP A 23 -17.88 -6.09 16.23
C TRP A 23 -18.12 -4.62 16.55
N ASN A 24 -17.09 -3.78 16.44
CA ASN A 24 -17.23 -2.34 16.66
C ASN A 24 -18.09 -1.69 15.57
N LEU A 25 -18.03 -2.16 14.32
CA LEU A 25 -18.90 -1.67 13.25
C LEU A 25 -20.37 -2.05 13.48
N ILE A 26 -20.62 -3.26 13.99
CA ILE A 26 -21.98 -3.70 14.36
C ILE A 26 -22.50 -2.85 15.52
N ASP A 27 -21.71 -2.65 16.58
CA ASP A 27 -22.10 -1.80 17.70
C ASP A 27 -22.33 -0.33 17.28
N TYR A 28 -21.50 0.20 16.38
CA TYR A 28 -21.71 1.52 15.81
C TYR A 28 -23.03 1.66 15.04
N LYS A 29 -23.38 0.65 14.22
CA LYS A 29 -24.55 0.72 13.34
C LYS A 29 -25.86 0.29 14.00
N PHE A 30 -25.80 -0.62 14.96
CA PHE A 30 -26.98 -1.27 15.55
C PHE A 30 -27.01 -1.26 17.08
N GLY A 31 -25.95 -0.81 17.74
CA GLY A 31 -25.80 -0.79 19.20
C GLY A 31 -25.65 0.62 19.76
N SER A 32 -24.52 0.86 20.44
CA SER A 32 -24.26 2.08 21.21
C SER A 32 -24.09 3.36 20.37
N GLY A 33 -23.79 3.22 19.08
CA GLY A 33 -23.42 4.35 18.22
C GLY A 33 -22.02 4.91 18.49
N GLN A 34 -21.20 4.25 19.31
CA GLN A 34 -19.79 4.64 19.50
C GLN A 34 -19.03 4.54 18.18
N ILE A 35 -18.32 5.62 17.83
CA ILE A 35 -17.54 5.68 16.58
C ILE A 35 -16.32 4.76 16.72
N PRO A 36 -16.10 3.81 15.80
CA PRO A 36 -14.92 2.95 15.86
C PRO A 36 -13.64 3.67 15.42
N ALA A 37 -12.48 3.08 15.74
CA ALA A 37 -11.20 3.49 15.18
C ALA A 37 -11.26 3.50 13.63
N PRO A 38 -10.47 4.35 12.95
CA PRO A 38 -10.55 4.47 11.50
C PRO A 38 -10.18 3.17 10.78
N ALA A 39 -10.67 3.03 9.54
CA ALA A 39 -10.16 2.00 8.63
C ALA A 39 -8.69 2.28 8.26
N THR A 40 -7.99 1.27 7.76
CA THR A 40 -6.64 1.47 7.19
C THR A 40 -6.75 2.31 5.91
N PRO A 41 -5.89 3.32 5.69
CA PRO A 41 -5.80 4.01 4.40
C PRO A 41 -5.49 3.03 3.26
N LEU A 42 -5.98 3.30 2.05
CA LEU A 42 -5.78 2.46 0.87
C LEU A 42 -5.01 3.22 -0.22
N SER A 43 -4.55 2.52 -1.26
CA SER A 43 -3.86 3.12 -2.41
C SER A 43 -2.66 4.00 -2.00
N PHE A 44 -1.94 3.58 -0.96
CA PHE A 44 -0.81 4.32 -0.43
C PHE A 44 0.34 4.32 -1.45
N ARG A 45 0.99 5.48 -1.57
CA ARG A 45 2.12 5.71 -2.46
C ARG A 45 3.06 6.78 -1.89
N VAL A 46 4.35 6.56 -2.14
CA VAL A 46 5.46 7.44 -1.75
C VAL A 46 6.19 7.83 -3.03
N LEU A 47 6.03 9.09 -3.43
CA LEU A 47 6.56 9.60 -4.70
C LEU A 47 7.79 10.48 -4.44
N GLN A 48 8.82 10.32 -5.26
CA GLN A 48 9.93 11.27 -5.28
C GLN A 48 9.41 12.67 -5.60
N ASN A 49 9.90 13.67 -4.86
CA ASN A 49 9.54 15.07 -5.07
C ASN A 49 10.76 15.91 -5.43
N ASN A 50 11.78 15.92 -4.55
CA ASN A 50 13.06 16.57 -4.82
C ASN A 50 14.17 15.92 -3.95
N GLU A 51 15.35 16.54 -3.92
CA GLU A 51 16.54 16.03 -3.22
C GLU A 51 16.39 15.94 -1.69
N THR A 52 15.40 16.59 -1.08
CA THR A 52 15.23 16.62 0.38
C THR A 52 13.80 16.33 0.83
N SER A 53 12.95 15.87 -0.08
CA SER A 53 11.57 15.56 0.24
C SER A 53 10.96 14.48 -0.65
N VAL A 54 9.96 13.81 -0.08
CA VAL A 54 9.07 12.88 -0.79
C VAL A 54 7.63 13.28 -0.57
N LYS A 55 6.76 12.92 -1.51
CA LYS A 55 5.32 13.13 -1.42
C LYS A 55 4.63 11.86 -0.97
N ILE A 56 3.77 11.98 0.02
CA ILE A 56 2.95 10.90 0.59
C ILE A 56 1.52 11.13 0.13
N GLU A 57 0.92 10.12 -0.51
CA GLU A 57 -0.47 10.17 -0.91
C GLU A 57 -1.18 8.82 -0.67
N PHE A 58 -2.48 8.87 -0.42
CA PHE A 58 -3.33 7.70 -0.18
C PHE A 58 -4.82 8.07 -0.38
N GLU A 59 -5.71 7.09 -0.35
CA GLU A 59 -7.16 7.33 -0.28
C GLU A 59 -7.60 7.61 1.16
N ALA A 60 -8.64 8.44 1.31
CA ALA A 60 -9.19 8.77 2.62
C ALA A 60 -9.68 7.50 3.35
N ALA A 61 -9.25 7.33 4.60
CA ALA A 61 -9.73 6.25 5.45
C ALA A 61 -11.10 6.60 6.04
N ASP A 62 -12.03 5.65 5.98
CA ASP A 62 -13.33 5.77 6.64
C ASP A 62 -13.15 6.07 8.14
N ARG A 63 -13.90 7.06 8.64
CA ARG A 63 -13.85 7.59 10.02
C ARG A 63 -12.54 8.26 10.46
N ALA A 64 -11.57 8.52 9.58
CA ALA A 64 -10.37 9.27 9.93
C ALA A 64 -10.63 10.78 9.98
N THR A 65 -10.07 11.46 10.98
CA THR A 65 -10.05 12.93 11.10
C THR A 65 -8.67 13.54 10.82
N GLY A 66 -7.67 12.69 10.61
CA GLY A 66 -6.28 13.05 10.29
C GLY A 66 -5.44 11.79 10.14
N TYR A 67 -4.14 11.95 9.91
CA TYR A 67 -3.23 10.83 9.66
C TYR A 67 -1.88 11.05 10.35
N PHE A 68 -1.22 9.95 10.70
CA PHE A 68 0.20 9.95 11.05
C PHE A 68 0.97 9.20 9.98
N VAL A 69 1.95 9.86 9.37
CA VAL A 69 2.93 9.24 8.50
C VAL A 69 4.13 8.87 9.37
N TYR A 70 4.43 7.59 9.46
CA TYR A 70 5.58 7.07 10.19
C TYR A 70 6.77 6.92 9.26
N LEU A 71 7.97 7.20 9.76
CA LEU A 71 9.21 7.12 9.01
C LEU A 71 10.15 6.11 9.67
N SER A 72 10.96 5.44 8.85
CA SER A 72 11.93 4.45 9.32
C SER A 72 13.18 4.44 8.42
N PRO A 73 14.39 4.30 8.99
CA PRO A 73 15.60 4.09 8.21
C PRO A 73 15.79 2.63 7.78
N ASP A 74 15.11 1.67 8.41
CA ASP A 74 15.36 0.23 8.22
C ASP A 74 14.14 -0.58 7.75
N GLY A 75 12.96 0.03 7.74
CA GLY A 75 11.68 -0.59 7.37
C GLY A 75 11.15 -1.58 8.41
N LEU A 76 11.75 -1.64 9.60
CA LEU A 76 11.35 -2.53 10.70
C LEU A 76 10.85 -1.72 11.90
N ILE A 77 11.62 -0.73 12.31
CA ILE A 77 11.32 0.12 13.46
C ILE A 77 11.00 1.51 12.93
N PHE A 78 9.84 2.04 13.34
CA PHE A 78 9.35 3.35 12.93
C PHE A 78 9.40 4.31 14.12
N PRO A 79 10.57 4.90 14.42
CA PRO A 79 10.76 5.74 15.61
C PRO A 79 10.08 7.11 15.49
N ASP A 80 9.90 7.60 14.26
CA ASP A 80 9.45 8.96 13.98
C ASP A 80 8.08 8.97 13.30
N SER A 81 7.34 10.07 13.48
CA SER A 81 6.09 10.30 12.75
C SER A 81 5.81 11.79 12.52
N VAL A 82 5.08 12.09 11.46
CA VAL A 82 4.60 13.42 11.09
C VAL A 82 3.08 13.38 11.03
N TYR A 83 2.42 14.33 11.67
CA TYR A 83 0.97 14.50 11.54
C TYR A 83 0.64 15.12 10.18
N GLN A 84 -0.27 14.49 9.44
CA GLN A 84 -0.75 14.94 8.15
C GLN A 84 -2.28 15.11 8.22
N PRO A 85 -2.81 16.33 8.08
CA PRO A 85 -4.26 16.58 8.21
C PRO A 85 -5.08 16.08 7.02
N GLY A 86 -4.45 15.85 5.87
CA GLY A 86 -5.10 15.44 4.63
C GLY A 86 -4.49 14.18 4.02
N ILE A 87 -4.98 13.83 2.84
CA ILE A 87 -4.60 12.60 2.11
C ILE A 87 -3.38 12.76 1.20
N SER A 88 -2.78 13.96 1.17
CA SER A 88 -1.57 14.26 0.43
C SER A 88 -0.72 15.22 1.27
N GLY A 89 0.59 14.99 1.31
CA GLY A 89 1.54 15.84 2.02
C GLY A 89 2.98 15.61 1.60
N LEU A 90 3.85 16.56 1.94
CA LEU A 90 5.30 16.41 1.77
C LEU A 90 5.94 16.03 3.10
N ILE A 91 6.90 15.11 3.04
CA ILE A 91 7.86 14.88 4.11
C ILE A 91 9.14 15.59 3.70
N GLU A 92 9.47 16.66 4.42
CA GLU A 92 10.59 17.55 4.12
C GLU A 92 11.78 17.30 5.06
N ASN A 93 12.90 17.98 4.80
CA ASN A 93 14.13 17.91 5.59
C ASN A 93 14.73 16.49 5.66
N LEU A 94 14.50 15.69 4.61
CA LEU A 94 15.13 14.38 4.47
C LEU A 94 16.57 14.54 3.97
N GLN A 95 17.43 13.63 4.38
CA GLN A 95 18.80 13.57 3.87
C GLN A 95 18.78 13.08 2.42
N THR A 96 19.42 13.85 1.54
CA THR A 96 19.54 13.52 0.12
C THR A 96 20.17 12.15 -0.09
N ASP A 97 19.67 11.42 -1.08
CA ASP A 97 20.17 10.10 -1.50
C ASP A 97 20.20 9.06 -0.36
N SER A 98 19.28 9.19 0.61
CA SER A 98 19.15 8.27 1.74
C SER A 98 17.85 7.47 1.63
N LEU A 99 17.92 6.18 1.93
CA LEU A 99 16.76 5.29 1.85
C LEU A 99 15.85 5.47 3.07
N TYR A 100 14.58 5.79 2.82
CA TYR A 100 13.54 5.90 3.85
C TYR A 100 12.37 4.96 3.57
N TYR A 101 11.78 4.48 4.65
CA TYR A 101 10.58 3.65 4.66
C TYR A 101 9.44 4.37 5.37
N PHE A 102 8.22 4.15 4.89
CA PHE A 102 7.03 4.86 5.32
C PHE A 102 5.86 3.91 5.51
N ARG A 103 4.97 4.26 6.44
CA ARG A 103 3.63 3.70 6.58
C ARG A 103 2.69 4.74 7.16
N VAL A 104 1.39 4.61 6.92
CA VAL A 104 0.40 5.58 7.36
C VAL A 104 -0.63 4.94 8.29
N ARG A 105 -1.12 5.68 9.28
CA ARG A 105 -2.29 5.32 10.08
C ARG A 105 -3.29 6.47 10.08
N GLY A 106 -4.57 6.16 9.89
CA GLY A 106 -5.65 7.10 10.15
C GLY A 106 -5.85 7.29 11.66
N VAL A 107 -6.20 8.49 12.09
CA VAL A 107 -6.51 8.81 13.49
C VAL A 107 -7.90 9.43 13.61
N ASN A 108 -8.61 9.09 14.68
CA ASN A 108 -9.75 9.85 15.18
C ASN A 108 -9.73 9.88 16.73
N ALA A 109 -10.77 10.45 17.35
CA ALA A 109 -10.86 10.57 18.80
C ALA A 109 -10.84 9.22 19.56
N THR A 110 -11.13 8.10 18.88
CA THR A 110 -11.21 6.77 19.49
C THR A 110 -9.93 5.94 19.32
N GLY A 111 -9.05 6.33 18.39
CA GLY A 111 -7.77 5.66 18.23
C GLY A 111 -7.19 5.73 16.82
N LEU A 112 -6.27 4.81 16.55
CA LEU A 112 -5.54 4.68 15.30
C LEU A 112 -6.00 3.44 14.52
N SER A 113 -6.04 3.54 13.20
CA SER A 113 -6.24 2.39 12.30
C SER A 113 -5.11 1.37 12.40
N ALA A 114 -5.23 0.22 11.73
CA ALA A 114 -4.04 -0.56 11.38
C ALA A 114 -3.13 0.27 10.43
N PRO A 115 -1.81 0.00 10.39
CA PRO A 115 -0.93 0.64 9.41
C PRO A 115 -1.22 0.16 7.99
N THR A 116 -0.94 1.00 7.00
CA THR A 116 -0.74 0.58 5.60
C THR A 116 0.42 -0.40 5.50
N GLU A 117 0.62 -1.00 4.33
CA GLU A 117 1.88 -1.62 3.97
C GLU A 117 3.06 -0.64 4.10
N VAL A 118 4.26 -1.21 4.19
CA VAL A 118 5.51 -0.45 4.18
C VAL A 118 5.88 -0.15 2.74
N LEU A 119 6.06 1.14 2.46
CA LEU A 119 6.57 1.65 1.21
C LEU A 119 7.92 2.36 1.43
N ALA A 120 8.68 2.60 0.36
CA ALA A 120 10.02 3.19 0.45
C ALA A 120 10.28 4.22 -0.65
N ALA A 121 11.15 5.17 -0.39
CA ALA A 121 11.62 6.11 -1.41
C ALA A 121 13.00 6.66 -1.05
N VAL A 122 13.65 7.23 -2.06
CA VAL A 122 14.93 7.94 -1.91
C VAL A 122 14.73 9.38 -2.41
N PRO A 123 14.89 10.41 -1.54
CA PRO A 123 14.81 11.81 -1.93
C PRO A 123 16.05 12.15 -2.75
N LYS A 124 15.87 12.17 -4.07
CA LYS A 124 16.93 12.34 -5.06
C LYS A 124 16.36 12.97 -6.32
N ALA A 125 17.07 13.91 -6.92
CA ALA A 125 16.72 14.43 -8.23
C ALA A 125 17.13 13.43 -9.32
N GLU A 126 16.15 12.91 -10.05
CA GLU A 126 16.41 11.97 -11.15
C GLU A 126 15.56 12.26 -12.38
N THR A 127 16.17 12.03 -13.54
CA THR A 127 15.52 12.17 -14.84
C THR A 127 14.83 10.88 -15.28
N GLN A 128 15.29 9.73 -14.79
CA GLN A 128 14.69 8.42 -15.04
C GLN A 128 14.04 7.95 -13.75
N LYS A 129 12.71 7.83 -13.76
CA LYS A 129 11.95 7.47 -12.56
C LYS A 129 11.78 5.97 -12.48
N MET A 130 12.14 5.37 -11.36
CA MET A 130 11.84 3.98 -11.03
C MET A 130 10.67 3.90 -10.05
N LEU A 131 9.87 2.85 -10.18
CA LEU A 131 8.77 2.54 -9.27
C LEU A 131 8.95 1.14 -8.70
N ILE A 132 8.84 1.00 -7.39
CA ILE A 132 8.58 -0.30 -6.75
C ILE A 132 7.08 -0.41 -6.47
N VAL A 133 6.44 -1.46 -6.96
CA VAL A 133 5.05 -1.79 -6.64
C VAL A 133 5.02 -2.92 -5.62
N ASN A 134 4.38 -2.66 -4.48
CA ASN A 134 4.03 -3.69 -3.52
C ASN A 134 2.64 -4.23 -3.88
N GLY A 135 2.58 -5.47 -4.36
CA GLY A 135 1.36 -6.12 -4.81
C GLY A 135 0.96 -7.32 -3.97
N PHE A 136 1.14 -7.24 -2.64
CA PHE A 136 0.65 -8.28 -1.73
C PHE A 136 -0.87 -8.19 -1.56
N ASP A 137 -1.62 -9.06 -2.24
CA ASP A 137 -3.08 -9.15 -2.06
C ASP A 137 -3.42 -10.22 -1.01
N ARG A 138 -2.66 -11.31 -0.96
CA ARG A 138 -2.82 -12.34 0.07
C ARG A 138 -2.25 -11.91 1.42
N THR A 139 -3.14 -11.49 2.32
CA THR A 139 -2.78 -11.07 3.69
C THR A 139 -3.05 -12.12 4.78
N ALA A 140 -3.63 -13.28 4.42
CA ALA A 140 -3.94 -14.36 5.36
C ALA A 140 -3.49 -15.74 4.83
N GLY A 141 -3.06 -16.61 5.75
CA GLY A 141 -2.64 -17.99 5.41
C GLY A 141 -1.41 -18.05 4.51
N THR A 142 -0.55 -17.03 4.54
CA THR A 142 0.69 -16.91 3.76
C THR A 142 1.91 -16.86 4.69
N ASN A 143 3.09 -17.17 4.17
CA ASN A 143 4.37 -16.97 4.86
C ASN A 143 5.05 -15.64 4.48
N ASN A 144 4.34 -14.73 3.81
CA ASN A 144 4.81 -13.38 3.52
C ASN A 144 5.25 -12.67 4.80
N THR A 145 6.48 -12.14 4.79
CA THR A 145 6.96 -11.24 5.86
C THR A 145 6.50 -9.80 5.66
N PHE A 146 5.78 -9.52 4.56
CA PHE A 146 5.21 -8.23 4.16
C PHE A 146 6.21 -7.06 4.15
N ASN A 147 7.51 -7.39 4.04
CA ASN A 147 8.59 -6.42 4.10
C ASN A 147 9.66 -6.65 3.01
N TYR A 148 9.31 -7.38 1.94
CA TYR A 148 10.24 -7.66 0.83
C TYR A 148 10.69 -6.41 0.08
N ILE A 149 9.92 -5.33 0.18
CA ILE A 149 10.35 -4.02 -0.31
C ILE A 149 11.71 -3.62 0.26
N ARG A 150 12.08 -4.07 1.47
CA ARG A 150 13.38 -3.75 2.09
C ARG A 150 14.54 -4.24 1.24
N GLN A 151 14.47 -5.48 0.75
CA GLN A 151 15.52 -6.09 -0.05
C GLN A 151 15.61 -5.43 -1.44
N HIS A 152 14.47 -5.22 -2.09
CA HIS A 152 14.39 -4.57 -3.40
C HIS A 152 14.87 -3.10 -3.34
N ALA A 153 14.36 -2.33 -2.38
CA ALA A 153 14.75 -0.96 -2.13
C ALA A 153 16.25 -0.82 -1.85
N GLN A 154 16.82 -1.70 -1.02
CA GLN A 154 18.25 -1.72 -0.74
C GLN A 154 19.07 -2.03 -1.99
N ALA A 155 18.64 -2.98 -2.83
CA ALA A 155 19.34 -3.33 -4.06
C ALA A 155 19.34 -2.18 -5.07
N ILE A 156 18.20 -1.52 -5.27
CA ILE A 156 18.07 -0.37 -6.18
C ILE A 156 18.89 0.82 -5.67
N HIS A 157 18.82 1.12 -4.36
CA HIS A 157 19.60 2.18 -3.74
C HIS A 157 21.11 1.91 -3.82
N ALA A 158 21.55 0.66 -3.60
CA ALA A 158 22.95 0.25 -3.75
C ALA A 158 23.46 0.35 -5.20
N ALA A 159 22.57 0.27 -6.19
CA ALA A 159 22.87 0.56 -7.59
C ALA A 159 22.95 2.08 -7.90
N GLY A 160 22.80 2.92 -6.87
CA GLY A 160 22.87 4.38 -6.96
C GLY A 160 21.62 5.03 -7.54
N GLN A 161 20.50 4.30 -7.63
CA GLN A 161 19.25 4.79 -8.20
C GLN A 161 18.29 5.22 -7.10
N GLY A 162 17.58 6.31 -7.34
CA GLY A 162 16.40 6.69 -6.59
C GLY A 162 15.16 5.99 -7.15
N PHE A 163 14.09 6.00 -6.36
CA PHE A 163 12.82 5.42 -6.76
C PHE A 163 11.67 5.98 -5.92
N SER A 164 10.47 5.83 -6.49
CA SER A 164 9.19 5.95 -5.81
C SER A 164 8.66 4.55 -5.50
N SER A 165 7.65 4.44 -4.64
CA SER A 165 6.91 3.19 -4.47
C SER A 165 5.42 3.39 -4.27
N ALA A 166 4.65 2.35 -4.57
CA ALA A 166 3.20 2.35 -4.44
C ALA A 166 2.66 0.97 -4.12
N SER A 167 1.49 0.92 -3.50
CA SER A 167 0.63 -0.26 -3.47
C SER A 167 0.04 -0.56 -4.86
N ASN A 168 -0.24 -1.82 -5.17
CA ASN A 168 -0.94 -2.20 -6.40
C ASN A 168 -2.34 -1.58 -6.50
N GLU A 169 -3.02 -1.32 -5.37
CA GLU A 169 -4.27 -0.56 -5.32
C GLU A 169 -4.16 0.82 -5.96
N ALA A 170 -3.03 1.51 -5.79
CA ALA A 170 -2.84 2.81 -6.40
C ALA A 170 -2.84 2.75 -7.94
N ILE A 171 -2.44 1.62 -8.52
CA ILE A 171 -2.43 1.39 -9.96
C ILE A 171 -3.82 1.04 -10.44
N TYR A 172 -4.43 -0.04 -9.93
CA TYR A 172 -5.71 -0.53 -10.48
C TYR A 172 -6.89 0.40 -10.18
N ARG A 173 -6.78 1.28 -9.17
CA ARG A 173 -7.76 2.34 -8.89
C ARG A 173 -7.50 3.65 -9.64
N GLY A 174 -6.43 3.71 -10.43
CA GLY A 174 -6.12 4.84 -11.31
C GLY A 174 -5.49 6.06 -10.64
N HIS A 175 -4.89 5.90 -9.46
CA HIS A 175 -4.18 6.99 -8.76
C HIS A 175 -2.74 7.18 -9.22
N LEU A 176 -2.15 6.18 -9.88
CA LEU A 176 -0.79 6.21 -10.38
C LEU A 176 -0.69 5.48 -11.73
N SER A 177 -0.02 6.09 -12.73
CA SER A 177 0.22 5.44 -14.02
C SER A 177 1.63 4.88 -14.10
N LEU A 178 1.77 3.60 -14.51
CA LEU A 178 3.08 2.98 -14.74
C LEU A 178 3.89 3.72 -15.83
N ARG A 179 3.21 4.39 -16.77
CA ARG A 179 3.84 5.14 -17.87
C ARG A 179 4.59 6.40 -17.42
N ASP A 180 4.41 6.81 -16.16
CA ASP A 180 5.18 7.91 -15.57
C ASP A 180 6.60 7.47 -15.17
N PHE A 181 6.89 6.18 -15.27
CA PHE A 181 8.14 5.54 -14.85
C PHE A 181 8.81 4.85 -16.04
N TRP A 182 10.12 4.63 -15.93
CA TRP A 182 10.92 3.95 -16.95
C TRP A 182 11.11 2.47 -16.62
N ILE A 183 11.21 2.17 -15.32
CA ILE A 183 11.37 0.83 -14.79
C ILE A 183 10.36 0.64 -13.66
N VAL A 184 9.69 -0.50 -13.67
CA VAL A 184 8.79 -0.95 -12.61
C VAL A 184 9.33 -2.26 -12.04
N ASP A 185 9.50 -2.31 -10.73
CA ASP A 185 9.84 -3.50 -9.94
C ASP A 185 8.59 -3.89 -9.13
N TRP A 186 7.92 -4.98 -9.51
CA TRP A 186 6.65 -5.40 -8.93
C TRP A 186 6.83 -6.63 -8.03
N ILE A 187 6.47 -6.50 -6.76
CA ILE A 187 6.68 -7.52 -5.72
C ILE A 187 5.33 -8.13 -5.35
N LEU A 188 5.09 -9.39 -5.73
CA LEU A 188 3.87 -10.15 -5.42
C LEU A 188 4.01 -11.03 -4.17
N GLY A 189 5.23 -11.43 -3.81
CA GLY A 189 5.42 -12.34 -2.67
C GLY A 189 4.76 -13.72 -2.88
N ASP A 190 4.28 -14.33 -1.79
CA ASP A 190 3.57 -15.62 -1.77
C ASP A 190 2.05 -15.40 -1.95
N GLU A 191 1.61 -15.33 -3.20
CA GLU A 191 0.21 -15.27 -3.61
C GLU A 191 -0.47 -16.66 -3.55
N SER A 192 -1.80 -16.73 -3.76
CA SER A 192 -2.56 -17.98 -3.79
C SER A 192 -3.25 -18.15 -5.14
N THR A 193 -3.43 -19.38 -5.63
CA THR A 193 -4.26 -19.70 -6.81
C THR A 193 -5.69 -19.11 -6.83
N ALA A 194 -6.20 -18.63 -5.68
CA ALA A 194 -7.50 -17.98 -5.53
C ALA A 194 -7.47 -16.46 -5.77
N ASP A 195 -6.30 -15.83 -5.66
CA ASP A 195 -6.07 -14.40 -5.83
C ASP A 195 -5.15 -14.25 -7.07
N ASP A 196 -5.63 -13.61 -8.14
CA ASP A 196 -4.84 -13.46 -9.37
C ASP A 196 -3.54 -12.69 -9.08
N THR A 197 -2.38 -13.13 -9.60
CA THR A 197 -1.11 -12.39 -9.47
C THR A 197 -1.21 -10.97 -10.03
N PHE A 198 -1.94 -10.81 -11.13
CA PHE A 198 -2.38 -9.53 -11.66
C PHE A 198 -3.86 -9.60 -11.97
N ASN A 199 -4.65 -8.68 -11.42
CA ASN A 199 -6.03 -8.53 -11.85
C ASN A 199 -6.10 -7.93 -13.27
N THR A 200 -7.26 -8.03 -13.94
CA THR A 200 -7.41 -7.59 -15.34
C THR A 200 -6.95 -6.14 -15.59
N THR A 201 -7.21 -5.23 -14.65
CA THR A 201 -6.81 -3.82 -14.79
C THR A 201 -5.29 -3.66 -14.69
N GLU A 202 -4.63 -4.44 -13.84
CA GLU A 202 -3.18 -4.44 -13.71
C GLU A 202 -2.52 -5.07 -14.93
N GLN A 203 -3.08 -6.17 -15.46
CA GLN A 203 -2.63 -6.77 -16.71
C GLN A 203 -2.66 -5.76 -17.87
N ASP A 204 -3.77 -5.03 -18.02
CA ASP A 204 -3.90 -3.99 -19.03
C ASP A 204 -2.87 -2.86 -18.81
N SER A 205 -2.65 -2.47 -17.55
CA SER A 205 -1.67 -1.44 -17.19
C SER A 205 -0.23 -1.85 -17.50
N VAL A 206 0.14 -3.09 -17.16
CA VAL A 206 1.44 -3.70 -17.45
C VAL A 206 1.65 -3.83 -18.95
N LYS A 207 0.65 -4.32 -19.68
CA LYS A 207 0.70 -4.43 -21.14
C LYS A 207 0.96 -3.09 -21.80
N MET A 208 0.17 -2.07 -21.46
CA MET A 208 0.36 -0.71 -21.99
C MET A 208 1.74 -0.14 -21.64
N PHE A 209 2.24 -0.42 -20.43
CA PHE A 209 3.57 0.01 -20.00
C PHE A 209 4.67 -0.63 -20.85
N LEU A 210 4.62 -1.95 -21.04
CA LEU A 210 5.58 -2.69 -21.87
C LEU A 210 5.50 -2.27 -23.35
N ASP A 211 4.30 -2.12 -23.91
CA ASP A 211 4.07 -1.65 -25.29
C ASP A 211 4.63 -0.23 -25.52
N SER A 212 4.73 0.57 -24.47
CA SER A 212 5.36 1.91 -24.52
C SER A 212 6.88 1.92 -24.34
N GLY A 213 7.52 0.74 -24.23
CA GLY A 213 8.96 0.58 -24.04
C GLY A 213 9.42 0.57 -22.57
N GLY A 214 8.47 0.46 -21.64
CA GLY A 214 8.75 0.29 -20.22
C GLY A 214 9.48 -1.02 -19.93
N ARG A 215 10.21 -1.07 -18.81
CA ARG A 215 10.93 -2.27 -18.35
C ARG A 215 10.31 -2.76 -17.05
N LEU A 216 9.86 -4.01 -17.04
CA LEU A 216 9.25 -4.63 -15.87
C LEU A 216 10.17 -5.70 -15.30
N PHE A 217 10.32 -5.69 -13.99
CA PHE A 217 10.80 -6.82 -13.19
C PHE A 217 9.65 -7.24 -12.27
N VAL A 218 9.38 -8.55 -12.16
CA VAL A 218 8.33 -9.09 -11.28
C VAL A 218 8.94 -10.21 -10.43
N SER A 219 8.64 -10.22 -9.13
CA SER A 219 9.05 -11.28 -8.20
C SER A 219 7.85 -11.81 -7.41
N GLY A 220 7.83 -13.12 -7.14
CA GLY A 220 6.77 -13.78 -6.36
C GLY A 220 6.50 -15.22 -6.77
N ALA A 221 5.53 -15.83 -6.11
CA ALA A 221 4.96 -17.14 -6.43
C ALA A 221 3.83 -17.02 -7.47
N GLU A 222 3.41 -18.16 -8.02
CA GLU A 222 2.26 -18.30 -8.94
C GLU A 222 2.33 -17.56 -10.29
N ILE A 223 3.33 -16.72 -10.56
CA ILE A 223 3.48 -15.99 -11.85
C ILE A 223 3.47 -16.96 -13.05
N GLY A 224 4.24 -18.05 -12.96
CA GLY A 224 4.32 -19.06 -14.03
C GLY A 224 3.08 -19.96 -14.11
N TRP A 225 2.36 -20.12 -13.00
CA TRP A 225 1.13 -20.91 -12.97
C TRP A 225 -0.03 -20.13 -13.57
N ASP A 226 -0.21 -18.85 -13.21
CA ASP A 226 -1.21 -17.97 -13.82
C ASP A 226 -0.98 -17.85 -15.34
N LEU A 227 0.27 -17.74 -15.78
CA LEU A 227 0.60 -17.73 -17.22
C LEU A 227 0.17 -19.02 -17.93
N TYR A 228 0.32 -20.19 -17.28
CA TYR A 228 -0.04 -21.48 -17.85
C TYR A 228 -1.55 -21.76 -17.81
N GLU A 229 -2.20 -21.51 -16.67
CA GLU A 229 -3.59 -21.89 -16.42
C GLU A 229 -4.57 -20.82 -16.92
N LYS A 230 -4.23 -19.54 -16.80
CA LYS A 230 -5.11 -18.41 -17.16
C LYS A 230 -4.73 -17.73 -18.48
N GLY A 231 -3.51 -17.95 -18.99
CA GLY A 231 -3.08 -17.47 -20.30
C GLY A 231 -2.90 -15.94 -20.38
N SER A 232 -2.62 -15.30 -19.24
CA SER A 232 -2.36 -13.87 -19.09
C SER A 232 -0.92 -13.61 -18.69
#